data_AF-F0G5H9-F1
#
_entry.id   AF-F0G5H9-F1
#
_cell.length_a   1.000
_cell.length_b   1.000
_cell.length_c   1.000
_cell.angle_alpha   90.00
_cell.angle_beta   90.00
_cell.angle_gamma   90.00
#
_symmetry.space_group_name_H-M   'P 1'
#
loop_
_entity.id
_entity.type
_entity.pdbx_description
1 polymer ?
#
loop_
_entity_poly.entity_id
_entity_poly.type
_entity_poly.pdbx_seq_one_letter_code
_entity_poly.pdbx_strand_id
1 'polypeptide(L)'
;AHGFGDVEIDVERGAPATRVPPDDPWVRWAVASLARTTGKKPAILPNLGGTLPNEVFADTLGLPTLWVPHSYPACSQHAPNEHLLASVVREGLQMMAGLFWDLGDDAPPLRRAAPAAAGVAL
;
A
#
# COMPACT_ATOMS: atom_id res chain seq x y z
N ALA A 1 -32.75 -26.06 6.46
CA ALA A 1 -31.59 -26.43 5.63
C ALA A 1 -31.98 -26.30 4.17
N HIS A 2 -31.27 -25.50 3.36
CA HIS A 2 -31.68 -25.10 2.01
C HIS A 2 -31.53 -26.19 0.93
N GLY A 3 -31.46 -27.47 1.29
CA GLY A 3 -31.50 -28.60 0.34
C GLY A 3 -30.16 -29.03 -0.28
N PHE A 4 -29.01 -28.47 0.15
CA PHE A 4 -27.67 -28.80 -0.38
C PHE A 4 -26.84 -29.58 0.66
N GLY A 5 -27.27 -30.79 1.02
CA GLY A 5 -26.62 -31.61 2.05
C GLY A 5 -25.31 -32.26 1.62
N ASP A 6 -24.97 -32.15 0.34
CA ASP A 6 -23.83 -32.72 -0.37
C ASP A 6 -22.76 -31.69 -0.71
N VAL A 7 -22.93 -30.42 -0.29
CA VAL A 7 -21.97 -29.33 -0.53
C VAL A 7 -21.30 -28.95 0.79
N GLU A 8 -19.96 -28.99 0.80
CA GLU A 8 -19.12 -28.47 1.89
C GLU A 8 -18.46 -27.15 1.43
N ILE A 9 -18.42 -26.17 2.33
CA ILE A 9 -17.74 -24.88 2.11
C ILE A 9 -16.64 -24.77 3.14
N ASP A 10 -15.40 -24.67 2.68
CA ASP A 10 -14.27 -24.27 3.50
C ASP A 10 -13.90 -22.82 3.19
N VAL A 11 -13.75 -22.01 4.24
CA VAL A 11 -13.37 -20.60 4.12
C VAL A 11 -11.93 -20.48 4.61
N GLU A 12 -11.01 -20.39 3.65
CA GLU A 12 -9.61 -20.10 3.96
C GLU A 12 -9.47 -18.71 4.62
N ARG A 13 -8.43 -18.55 5.46
CA ARG A 13 -8.17 -17.28 6.16
C ARG A 13 -7.97 -16.16 5.14
N GLY A 14 -8.84 -15.14 5.19
CA GLY A 14 -8.68 -13.92 4.41
C GLY A 14 -7.52 -13.05 4.91
N ALA A 15 -7.08 -12.10 4.08
CA ALA A 15 -6.13 -11.07 4.48
C ALA A 15 -6.89 -9.83 5.01
N PRO A 16 -6.63 -9.38 6.25
CA PRO A 16 -7.23 -8.16 6.77
C PRO A 16 -6.87 -6.93 5.93
N ALA A 17 -7.82 -6.01 5.81
CA ALA A 17 -7.57 -4.73 5.16
C ALA A 17 -6.72 -3.84 6.09
N THR A 18 -5.69 -3.21 5.52
CA THR A 18 -4.82 -2.27 6.23
C THR A 18 -4.89 -0.88 5.62
N ARG A 19 -4.80 0.16 6.44
CA ARG A 19 -4.70 1.55 5.96
C ARG A 19 -3.90 2.39 6.96
N VAL A 20 -2.95 3.17 6.44
CA VAL A 20 -2.32 4.26 7.19
C VAL A 20 -3.23 5.50 7.18
N PRO A 21 -3.42 6.23 8.29
CA PRO A 21 -4.19 7.46 8.30
C PRO A 21 -3.66 8.45 7.24
N PRO A 22 -4.51 9.07 6.39
CA PRO A 22 -4.04 9.98 5.35
C PRO A 22 -3.30 11.22 5.87
N ASP A 23 -3.54 11.58 7.13
CA ASP A 23 -2.93 12.71 7.82
C ASP A 23 -1.68 12.32 8.63
N ASP A 24 -1.26 11.05 8.59
CA ASP A 24 -0.07 10.54 9.26
C ASP A 24 1.22 11.28 8.79
N PRO A 25 2.17 11.57 9.70
CA PRO A 25 3.44 12.20 9.35
C PRO A 25 4.19 11.50 8.21
N TRP A 26 4.15 10.17 8.12
CA TRP A 26 4.78 9.40 7.05
C TRP A 26 4.14 9.63 5.69
N VAL A 27 2.81 9.79 5.63
CA VAL A 27 2.10 10.13 4.39
C VAL A 27 2.52 11.52 3.92
N ARG A 28 2.51 12.51 4.82
CA ARG A 28 2.90 13.90 4.50
C ARG A 28 4.35 13.99 4.04
N TRP A 29 5.26 13.28 4.72
CA TRP A 29 6.67 13.20 4.36
C TRP A 29 6.86 12.58 2.98
N ALA A 30 6.25 11.43 2.69
CA ALA A 30 6.40 10.77 1.40
C ALA A 30 5.82 11.61 0.24
N VAL A 31 4.69 12.27 0.46
CA VAL A 31 4.12 13.21 -0.52
C VAL A 31 5.09 14.37 -0.80
N ALA A 32 5.71 14.94 0.23
CA ALA A 32 6.68 16.02 0.07
C ALA A 32 7.94 15.54 -0.66
N SER A 33 8.48 14.38 -0.29
CA SER A 33 9.65 13.76 -0.93
C SER A 33 9.39 13.50 -2.42
N LEU A 34 8.31 12.78 -2.74
CA LEU A 34 7.94 12.47 -4.13
C LEU A 34 7.67 13.74 -4.95
N ALA A 35 7.06 14.77 -4.36
CA ALA A 35 6.84 16.04 -5.03
C ALA A 35 8.16 16.76 -5.37
N ARG A 36 9.13 16.76 -4.45
CA ARG A 36 10.48 17.32 -4.72
C ARG A 36 11.20 16.52 -5.81
N THR A 37 11.15 15.20 -5.75
CA THR A 37 11.85 14.33 -6.70
C THR A 37 11.29 14.41 -8.11
N THR A 38 9.96 14.49 -8.25
CA THR A 38 9.29 14.44 -9.57
C THR A 38 8.91 15.82 -10.12
N GLY A 39 8.84 16.84 -9.26
CA GLY A 39 8.28 18.16 -9.61
C GLY A 39 6.76 18.13 -9.85
N LYS A 40 6.08 17.03 -9.51
CA LYS A 40 4.64 16.83 -9.72
C LYS A 40 3.90 16.82 -8.39
N LYS A 41 2.59 17.05 -8.41
CA LYS A 41 1.72 16.87 -7.23
C LYS A 41 1.30 15.40 -7.10
N PRO A 42 1.75 14.65 -6.07
CA PRO A 42 1.31 13.26 -5.89
C PRO A 42 -0.16 13.19 -5.53
N ALA A 43 -0.85 12.16 -6.05
CA ALA A 43 -2.21 11.82 -5.64
C ALA A 43 -2.15 10.90 -4.41
N ILE A 44 -3.05 11.13 -3.45
CA ILE A 44 -3.24 10.23 -2.31
C ILE A 44 -4.50 9.41 -2.57
N LEU A 45 -4.33 8.09 -2.70
CA LEU A 45 -5.44 7.16 -2.82
C LEU A 45 -5.66 6.50 -1.44
N PRO A 46 -6.72 6.86 -0.70
CA PRO A 46 -6.90 6.38 0.67
C PRO A 46 -7.22 4.88 0.75
N ASN A 47 -7.81 4.32 -0.30
CA ASN A 47 -8.06 2.89 -0.43
C ASN A 47 -7.81 2.49 -1.90
N LEU A 48 -7.24 1.31 -2.12
CA LEU A 48 -7.00 0.72 -3.43
C LEU A 48 -7.35 -0.78 -3.35
N GLY A 49 -7.95 -1.31 -4.41
CA GLY A 49 -8.22 -2.75 -4.50
C GLY A 49 -6.92 -3.57 -4.65
N GLY A 50 -7.00 -4.85 -4.29
CA GLY A 50 -5.86 -5.76 -4.27
C GLY A 50 -5.43 -6.12 -2.85
N THR A 51 -4.60 -7.15 -2.73
CA THR A 51 -4.17 -7.69 -1.44
C THR A 51 -2.67 -7.83 -1.41
N LEU A 52 -2.04 -7.35 -0.34
CA LEU A 52 -0.65 -7.62 0.01
C LEU A 52 -0.59 -8.15 1.45
N PRO A 53 0.50 -8.83 1.85
CA PRO A 53 0.71 -9.30 3.22
C PRO A 53 1.06 -8.14 4.18
N ASN A 54 0.30 -7.05 4.14
CA ASN A 54 0.62 -5.79 4.79
C ASN A 54 0.29 -5.81 6.31
N GLU A 55 -0.63 -6.68 6.74
CA GLU A 55 -0.99 -6.92 8.16
C GLU A 55 0.24 -7.13 9.04
N VAL A 56 1.24 -7.88 8.55
CA VAL A 56 2.46 -8.17 9.32
C VAL A 56 3.25 -6.89 9.63
N PHE A 57 3.29 -5.93 8.72
CA PHE A 57 3.99 -4.67 8.95
C PHE A 57 3.13 -3.69 9.73
N ALA A 58 1.87 -3.52 9.33
CA ALA A 58 0.96 -2.54 9.91
C ALA A 58 0.57 -2.90 11.36
N ASP A 59 0.16 -4.14 11.61
CA ASP A 59 -0.46 -4.53 12.87
C ASP A 59 0.52 -5.28 13.78
N THR A 60 1.30 -6.22 13.23
CA THR A 60 2.26 -6.99 14.04
C THR A 60 3.48 -6.14 14.44
N LEU A 61 4.06 -5.40 13.49
CA LEU A 61 5.23 -4.54 13.76
C LEU A 61 4.86 -3.09 14.14
N GLY A 62 3.62 -2.67 13.88
CA GLY A 62 3.18 -1.30 14.16
C GLY A 62 3.88 -0.25 13.28
N LEU A 63 4.29 -0.64 12.06
CA LEU A 63 5.02 0.20 11.13
C LEU A 63 4.07 0.89 10.14
N PRO A 64 4.36 2.15 9.75
CA PRO A 64 3.63 2.81 8.67
C PRO A 64 3.89 2.09 7.34
N THR A 65 2.82 1.77 6.63
CA THR A 65 2.89 1.08 5.34
C THR A 65 2.39 1.99 4.23
N LEU A 66 3.32 2.54 3.44
CA LEU A 66 3.03 3.40 2.29
C LEU A 66 3.10 2.60 0.99
N TRP A 67 2.16 2.84 0.08
CA TRP A 67 2.18 2.27 -1.26
C TRP A 67 2.53 3.33 -2.28
N VAL A 68 3.53 3.06 -3.11
CA VAL A 68 3.97 3.92 -4.22
C VAL A 68 3.81 3.12 -5.52
N PRO A 69 2.72 3.33 -6.28
CA PRO A 69 2.46 2.56 -7.49
C PRO A 69 3.45 2.88 -8.61
N HIS A 70 3.97 1.84 -9.26
CA HIS A 70 4.83 1.92 -10.45
C HIS A 70 4.16 1.30 -11.67
N SER A 71 2.84 1.37 -11.73
CA SER A 71 2.00 0.82 -12.78
C SER A 71 1.03 1.88 -13.32
N TYR A 72 0.23 1.51 -14.30
CA TYR A 72 -0.83 2.34 -14.86
C TYR A 72 -2.07 1.46 -15.14
N PRO A 73 -3.27 2.04 -15.24
CA PRO A 73 -4.52 1.26 -15.27
C PRO A 73 -4.63 0.18 -16.36
N ALA A 74 -3.91 0.33 -17.48
CA ALA A 74 -3.97 -0.59 -18.62
C ALA A 74 -2.75 -1.52 -18.74
N CYS A 75 -1.98 -1.71 -17.66
CA CYS A 75 -0.82 -2.61 -17.64
C CYS A 75 -1.16 -4.10 -17.72
N SER A 76 -2.44 -4.47 -17.61
CA SER A 76 -2.92 -5.87 -17.66
C SER A 76 -2.31 -6.77 -16.58
N GLN A 77 -2.15 -6.26 -15.35
CA GLN A 77 -1.71 -7.05 -14.21
C GLN A 77 -2.54 -8.34 -14.09
N HIS A 78 -1.86 -9.49 -14.01
CA HIS A 78 -2.47 -10.82 -13.94
C HIS A 78 -3.26 -11.25 -15.19
N ALA A 79 -3.03 -10.62 -16.35
CA ALA A 79 -3.68 -10.97 -17.60
C ALA A 79 -2.66 -11.12 -18.76
N PRO A 80 -3.03 -11.80 -19.87
CA PRO A 80 -2.16 -11.87 -21.04
C PRO A 80 -1.76 -10.48 -21.56
N ASN A 81 -0.55 -10.40 -22.11
CA ASN A 81 0.07 -9.15 -22.57
C ASN A 81 0.23 -8.11 -21.44
N GLU A 82 0.48 -8.57 -20.21
CA GLU A 82 0.98 -7.73 -19.13
C GLU A 82 2.23 -6.99 -19.60
N HIS A 83 2.23 -5.66 -19.41
CA HIS A 83 3.30 -4.82 -19.93
C HIS A 83 3.48 -3.56 -19.08
N LEU A 84 4.61 -2.90 -19.31
CA LEU A 84 5.02 -1.72 -18.58
C LEU A 84 5.57 -0.68 -19.56
N LEU A 85 5.22 0.57 -19.35
CA LEU A 85 5.76 1.67 -20.16
C LEU A 85 7.16 2.03 -19.64
N ALA A 86 8.14 2.13 -20.54
CA ALA A 86 9.50 2.52 -20.18
C ALA A 86 9.57 3.88 -19.46
N SER A 87 8.65 4.80 -19.78
CA SER A 87 8.49 6.08 -19.08
C SER A 87 8.07 5.91 -17.62
N VAL A 88 7.13 5.00 -17.34
CA VAL A 88 6.67 4.68 -15.97
C VAL A 88 7.79 4.03 -15.17
N VAL A 89 8.57 3.12 -15.77
CA VAL A 89 9.78 2.54 -15.13
C VAL A 89 10.76 3.63 -14.73
N ARG A 90 11.08 4.52 -15.68
CA ARG A 90 12.06 5.59 -15.46
C ARG A 90 11.63 6.51 -14.32
N GLU A 91 10.38 6.94 -14.31
CA GLU A 91 9.85 7.77 -13.22
C GLU A 91 9.78 7.00 -11.90
N GLY A 92 9.40 5.72 -11.91
CA GLY A 92 9.41 4.88 -10.71
C GLY A 92 10.78 4.73 -10.07
N LEU A 93 11.82 4.53 -10.89
CA LEU A 93 13.20 4.50 -10.42
C LEU A 93 13.62 5.84 -9.80
N GLN A 94 13.25 6.96 -10.42
CA GLN A 94 13.52 8.30 -9.87
C GLN A 94 12.81 8.50 -8.53
N MET A 95 11.50 8.21 -8.47
CA MET A 95 10.67 8.33 -7.27
C MET A 95 11.26 7.55 -6.09
N MET A 96 11.57 6.27 -6.29
CA MET A 96 12.08 5.43 -5.20
C MET A 96 13.51 5.79 -4.80
N ALA A 97 14.36 6.19 -5.75
CA ALA A 97 15.70 6.68 -5.42
C ALA A 97 15.64 7.93 -4.53
N GLY A 98 14.78 8.90 -4.87
CA GLY A 98 14.57 10.10 -4.05
C GLY A 98 13.95 9.78 -2.69
N LEU A 99 12.92 8.93 -2.66
CA LEU A 99 12.26 8.54 -1.41
C LEU A 99 13.22 7.81 -0.45
N PHE A 100 14.06 6.91 -0.96
CA PHE A 100 15.05 6.21 -0.15
C PHE A 100 16.21 7.11 0.28
N TRP A 101 16.59 8.09 -0.54
CA TRP A 101 17.55 9.10 -0.14
C TRP A 101 17.02 9.92 1.05
N ASP A 102 15.83 10.49 0.92
CA ASP A 102 15.20 11.29 1.96
C ASP A 102 14.93 10.47 3.23
N LEU A 103 14.66 9.15 3.08
CA LEU A 103 14.45 8.25 4.21
C LEU A 103 15.69 8.17 5.12
N GLY A 104 16.89 8.27 4.53
CA GLY A 104 18.15 8.28 5.26
C GLY A 104 18.52 9.64 5.86
N ASP A 105 17.86 10.72 5.43
CA ASP A 105 18.21 12.10 5.78
C ASP A 105 17.24 12.73 6.78
N ASP A 106 15.93 12.72 6.49
CA ASP A 106 14.92 13.53 7.21
C ASP A 106 13.63 12.80 7.58
N ALA A 107 13.67 11.46 7.66
CA ALA A 107 12.48 10.66 7.93
C ALA A 107 11.79 11.01 9.27
N PRO A 108 10.43 10.96 9.34
CA PRO A 108 9.71 11.10 10.59
C PRO A 108 10.14 10.03 11.60
N PRO A 109 10.13 10.31 12.90
CA PRO A 109 10.38 9.28 13.89
C PRO A 109 9.32 8.19 13.79
N LEU A 110 9.73 6.93 13.88
CA LEU A 110 8.80 5.82 14.06
C LEU A 110 8.09 6.00 15.40
N ARG A 111 6.80 6.35 15.35
CA ARG A 111 5.92 6.27 16.50
C ARG A 111 5.25 4.92 16.42
N ARG A 112 5.47 4.08 17.43
CA ARG A 112 4.76 2.81 17.52
C ARG A 112 3.26 3.14 17.57
N ALA A 113 2.51 2.69 16.56
CA ALA A 113 1.07 2.84 16.58
C ALA A 113 0.52 2.16 17.84
N ALA A 114 -0.48 2.77 18.48
CA ALA A 114 -1.27 2.05 19.45
C ALA A 114 -1.84 0.80 18.75
N PRO A 115 -1.86 -0.38 19.39
CA PRO A 115 -2.43 -1.57 18.77
C PRO A 115 -3.83 -1.24 18.26
N ALA A 116 -4.12 -1.59 17.00
CA ALA A 116 -5.45 -1.42 16.45
C ALA A 116 -6.44 -2.07 17.42
N ALA A 117 -7.44 -1.30 17.88
CA ALA A 117 -8.53 -1.87 18.65
C ALA A 117 -9.12 -3.00 17.80
N ALA A 118 -9.11 -4.23 18.33
CA ALA A 118 -9.67 -5.39 17.66
C ALA A 118 -11.08 -5.03 17.19
N GLY A 119 -11.23 -4.81 15.88
CA GLY A 119 -12.52 -4.54 15.29
C GLY A 119 -13.41 -5.73 15.57
N VAL A 120 -14.49 -5.51 16.31
CA VAL A 120 -15.59 -6.48 16.42
C VAL A 120 -16.11 -6.66 15.00
N ALA A 121 -15.72 -7.77 14.36
CA ALA A 121 -16.38 -8.23 13.16
C ALA A 121 -17.84 -8.52 13.52
N LEU A 122 -18.75 -7.79 12.87
CA LEU A 122 -20.16 -8.17 12.77
C LEU A 122 -20.29 -9.35 11.79
#